data_AF-A0A540WQD9-F1
#
_entry.id   AF-A0A540WQD9-F1
#
_cell.length_a   1.000
_cell.length_b   1.000
_cell.length_c   1.000
_cell.angle_alpha   90.00
_cell.angle_beta   90.00
_cell.angle_gamma   90.00
#
_symmetry.space_group_name_H-M   'P 1'
#
loop_
_entity.id
_entity.type
_entity.pdbx_description
1 polymer ?
#
loop_
_entity_poly.entity_id
_entity_poly.type
_entity_poly.pdbx_seq_one_letter_code
_entity_poly.pdbx_strand_id
1 'polypeptide(L)'
;MKKTSLRALFSALLPALLLAPVAPAVAAERLTSAFACFQSTEDRPEADFDATTHGVRNRSEGINWQWIDLRCPVVVDTAFPLSSISQVNVHGYDGHSGHDIYAMACVAWRWATGGRCGGAVRSANTGTYDVPMYHTGVDSLYYWRTAHWDYPYVLIQLPGRGDAGFSSAVGYTLYKP
;
A
#
# COMPACT_ATOMS: atom_id res chain seq x y z
N MET A 1 8.78 -54.01 36.32
CA MET A 1 9.32 -53.00 35.37
C MET A 1 8.94 -53.40 33.95
N LYS A 2 7.92 -52.76 33.35
CA LYS A 2 7.50 -53.03 31.96
C LYS A 2 8.31 -52.14 31.02
N LYS A 3 9.10 -52.75 30.13
CA LYS A 3 9.88 -52.06 29.10
C LYS A 3 8.95 -51.70 27.94
N THR A 4 8.65 -50.41 27.77
CA THR A 4 7.98 -49.89 26.59
C THR A 4 8.92 -49.98 25.38
N SER A 5 8.43 -50.60 24.30
CA SER A 5 9.17 -50.90 23.07
C SER A 5 9.46 -49.62 22.27
N LEU A 6 10.74 -49.39 21.94
CA LEU A 6 11.22 -48.28 21.10
C LEU A 6 10.55 -48.22 19.71
N ARG A 7 9.94 -49.32 19.24
CA ARG A 7 9.26 -49.37 17.94
C ARG A 7 7.97 -48.56 17.89
N ALA A 8 7.34 -48.29 19.04
CA ALA A 8 6.12 -47.48 19.11
C ALA A 8 6.39 -45.97 18.95
N LEU A 9 7.61 -45.51 19.20
CA LEU A 9 7.99 -44.09 19.07
C LEU A 9 8.27 -43.68 17.61
N PHE A 10 8.74 -44.59 16.76
CA PHE A 10 9.08 -44.26 15.37
C PHE A 10 7.87 -44.23 14.42
N SER A 11 6.75 -44.89 14.74
CA SER A 11 5.56 -44.90 13.87
C SER A 11 4.64 -43.69 14.05
N ALA A 12 4.84 -42.88 15.09
CA ALA A 12 4.02 -41.70 15.38
C ALA A 12 4.62 -40.38 14.85
N LEU A 13 5.86 -40.40 14.36
CA LEU A 13 6.56 -39.21 13.85
C LEU A 13 6.43 -39.00 12.34
N LEU A 14 6.03 -40.01 11.58
CA LEU A 14 5.87 -39.88 10.12
C LEU A 14 4.62 -39.12 9.63
N PRO A 15 3.45 -39.10 10.31
CA PRO A 15 2.30 -38.33 9.83
C PRO A 15 2.43 -36.83 10.13
N ALA A 16 3.29 -36.43 11.07
CA ALA A 16 3.41 -35.03 11.51
C ALA A 16 4.25 -34.16 10.55
N LEU A 17 5.05 -34.76 9.65
CA LEU A 17 5.82 -34.01 8.65
C LEU A 17 5.02 -33.66 7.39
N LEU A 18 3.85 -34.27 7.17
CA LEU A 18 3.01 -34.06 5.98
C LEU A 18 1.95 -32.95 6.16
N LEU A 19 1.87 -32.36 7.36
CA LEU A 19 0.94 -31.28 7.71
C LEU A 19 1.68 -30.01 8.14
N ALA A 20 2.98 -29.90 7.86
CA ALA A 20 3.63 -28.60 7.94
C ALA A 20 2.86 -27.66 7.02
N PRO A 21 2.18 -26.62 7.55
CA PRO A 21 1.59 -25.62 6.68
C PRO A 21 2.73 -25.11 5.82
N VAL A 22 2.59 -25.22 4.50
CA VAL A 22 3.40 -24.43 3.58
C VAL A 22 3.07 -23.00 3.97
N ALA A 23 3.90 -22.41 4.84
CA ALA A 23 3.84 -20.99 5.08
C ALA A 23 3.92 -20.39 3.67
N PRO A 24 2.92 -19.59 3.24
CA PRO A 24 3.07 -18.88 1.97
C PRO A 24 4.41 -18.18 2.08
N ALA A 25 5.34 -18.57 1.20
CA ALA A 25 6.65 -17.93 1.16
C ALA A 25 6.35 -16.44 1.04
N VAL A 26 6.89 -15.64 1.95
CA VAL A 26 6.67 -14.20 1.88
C VAL A 26 7.32 -13.74 0.57
N ALA A 27 6.42 -13.41 -0.35
CA ALA A 27 6.50 -12.48 -1.44
C ALA A 27 7.78 -11.62 -1.46
N ALA A 28 8.37 -11.38 -2.63
CA ALA A 28 9.36 -10.31 -2.70
C ALA A 28 8.69 -8.96 -2.46
N GLU A 29 9.33 -8.11 -1.66
CA GLU A 29 8.80 -6.83 -1.24
C GLU A 29 9.66 -5.68 -1.78
N ARG A 30 9.00 -4.58 -2.18
CA ARG A 30 9.67 -3.32 -2.54
C ARG A 30 9.01 -2.16 -1.84
N LEU A 31 9.72 -1.55 -0.90
CA LEU A 31 9.32 -0.33 -0.22
C LEU A 31 9.75 0.90 -1.04
N THR A 32 8.85 1.87 -1.18
CA THR A 32 9.12 3.17 -1.79
C THR A 32 8.61 4.28 -0.89
N SER A 33 9.45 5.27 -0.61
CA SER A 33 9.10 6.41 0.24
C SER A 33 8.17 7.40 -0.47
N ALA A 34 7.29 8.06 0.30
CA ALA A 34 6.44 9.14 -0.18
C ALA A 34 7.23 10.36 -0.70
N PHE A 35 8.49 10.51 -0.30
CA PHE A 35 9.39 11.53 -0.86
C PHE A 35 9.71 11.34 -2.34
N ALA A 36 9.53 10.13 -2.88
CA ALA A 36 9.66 9.87 -4.31
C ALA A 36 8.41 10.28 -5.10
N CYS A 37 7.35 10.75 -4.43
CA CYS A 37 6.09 11.11 -5.07
C CYS A 37 6.08 12.55 -5.56
N PHE A 38 5.28 12.79 -6.58
CA PHE A 38 4.99 14.13 -7.10
C PHE A 38 3.70 14.66 -6.49
N GLN A 39 3.69 15.92 -6.10
CA GLN A 39 2.46 16.61 -5.69
C GLN A 39 1.83 17.29 -6.92
N SER A 40 0.50 17.39 -6.97
CA SER A 40 -0.16 18.20 -8.00
C SER A 40 0.24 19.66 -7.86
N THR A 41 0.45 20.37 -8.97
CA THR A 41 0.74 21.81 -8.96
C THR A 41 -0.44 22.64 -8.43
N GLU A 42 -1.64 22.05 -8.39
CA GLU A 42 -2.86 22.67 -7.89
C GLU A 42 -2.94 22.65 -6.35
N ASP A 43 -2.16 21.80 -5.68
CA ASP A 43 -2.31 21.51 -4.25
C ASP A 43 -1.72 22.58 -3.30
N ARG A 44 -1.23 23.72 -3.82
CA ARG A 44 -0.47 24.75 -3.06
C ARG A 44 0.75 24.14 -2.32
N PRO A 45 1.69 24.93 -1.76
CA PRO A 45 2.82 24.37 -0.99
C PRO A 45 2.36 23.94 0.42
N GLU A 46 1.38 23.04 0.49
CA GLU A 46 0.83 22.50 1.73
C GLU A 46 1.45 21.15 2.12
N ALA A 47 2.28 20.55 1.26
CA ALA A 47 3.06 19.38 1.62
C ALA A 47 4.29 19.80 2.45
N ASP A 48 4.48 19.18 3.62
CA ASP A 48 5.69 19.31 4.41
C ASP A 48 6.21 17.94 4.90
N PHE A 49 7.38 17.97 5.54
CA PHE A 49 7.97 16.78 6.14
C PHE A 49 7.34 16.49 7.50
N ASP A 50 6.86 15.27 7.69
CA ASP A 50 6.46 14.76 9.00
C ASP A 50 7.66 14.20 9.76
N ALA A 51 8.10 14.91 10.79
CA ALA A 51 9.20 14.44 11.63
C ALA A 51 8.83 13.19 12.47
N THR A 52 7.54 12.90 12.69
CA THR A 52 7.09 11.79 13.52
C THR A 52 6.99 10.50 12.71
N THR A 53 6.42 10.57 11.50
CA THR A 53 6.26 9.39 10.63
C THR A 53 7.39 9.24 9.60
N HIS A 54 8.25 10.25 9.48
CA HIS A 54 9.26 10.38 8.42
C HIS A 54 8.65 10.38 7.00
N GLY A 55 7.40 10.86 6.88
CA GLY A 55 6.62 10.91 5.64
C GLY A 55 6.40 12.31 5.08
N VAL A 56 5.55 12.38 4.05
CA VAL A 56 5.01 13.62 3.49
C VAL A 56 3.65 13.88 4.13
N ARG A 57 3.44 15.08 4.64
CA ARG A 57 2.26 15.48 5.41
C ARG A 57 1.53 16.63 4.75
N ASN A 58 0.20 16.62 4.84
CA ASN A 58 -0.63 17.74 4.43
C ASN A 58 -0.79 18.70 5.62
N ARG A 59 -0.20 19.88 5.52
CA ARG A 59 -0.24 20.91 6.57
C ARG A 59 -1.40 21.90 6.41
N SER A 60 -2.25 21.73 5.40
CA SER A 60 -3.38 22.63 5.16
C SER A 60 -4.33 22.63 6.35
N GLU A 61 -4.78 23.81 6.78
CA GLU A 61 -5.64 23.97 7.96
C GLU A 61 -6.51 25.23 7.90
N GLY A 62 -7.53 25.28 8.77
CA GLY A 62 -8.43 26.43 8.92
C GLY A 62 -9.16 26.77 7.62
N ILE A 63 -9.14 28.04 7.22
CA ILE A 63 -9.78 28.51 5.97
C ILE A 63 -9.10 27.98 4.70
N ASN A 64 -7.86 27.47 4.81
CA ASN A 64 -7.10 26.92 3.69
C ASN A 64 -7.11 25.39 3.70
N TRP A 65 -7.96 24.76 4.52
CA TRP A 65 -8.08 23.31 4.58
C TRP A 65 -8.45 22.75 3.20
N GLN A 66 -7.66 21.80 2.72
CA GLN A 66 -7.89 21.14 1.43
C GLN A 66 -7.21 19.78 1.37
N TRP A 67 -7.65 18.96 0.43
CA TRP A 67 -6.95 17.72 0.08
C TRP A 67 -5.69 18.03 -0.72
N ILE A 68 -4.70 17.16 -0.61
CA ILE A 68 -3.58 17.11 -1.55
C ILE A 68 -3.46 15.71 -2.15
N ASP A 69 -2.95 15.64 -3.37
CA ASP A 69 -2.76 14.42 -4.13
C ASP A 69 -1.27 14.11 -4.27
N LEU A 70 -0.81 13.03 -3.62
CA LEU A 70 0.54 12.49 -3.82
C LEU A 70 0.51 11.41 -4.90
N ARG A 71 1.22 11.64 -6.00
CA ARG A 71 1.36 10.72 -7.14
C ARG A 71 2.71 10.02 -7.06
N CYS A 72 2.69 8.80 -6.55
CA CYS A 72 3.88 8.01 -6.25
C CYS A 72 4.22 7.07 -7.40
N PRO A 73 5.27 7.32 -8.20
CA PRO A 73 5.58 6.53 -9.39
C PRO A 73 6.01 5.11 -9.00
N VAL A 74 5.50 4.11 -9.72
CA VAL A 74 5.86 2.71 -9.49
C VAL A 74 6.94 2.29 -10.46
N VAL A 75 8.10 1.94 -9.92
CA VAL A 75 9.23 1.42 -10.72
C VAL A 75 8.93 -0.03 -11.11
N VAL A 76 8.69 -0.23 -12.41
CA VAL A 76 8.48 -1.55 -13.01
C VAL A 76 9.79 -2.02 -13.65
N ASP A 77 10.21 -3.23 -13.32
CA ASP A 77 11.39 -3.87 -13.89
C ASP A 77 11.18 -5.39 -13.98
N THR A 78 12.24 -6.14 -14.32
CA THR A 78 12.18 -7.60 -14.46
C THR A 78 11.92 -8.31 -13.14
N ALA A 79 12.24 -7.70 -11.99
CA ALA A 79 11.98 -8.26 -10.68
C ALA A 79 10.55 -7.96 -10.18
N PHE A 80 9.99 -6.81 -10.58
CA PHE A 80 8.62 -6.39 -10.27
C PHE A 80 7.88 -5.95 -11.55
N PRO A 81 7.55 -6.90 -12.45
CA PRO A 81 6.67 -6.59 -13.57
C PRO A 81 5.27 -6.26 -13.04
N LEU A 82 4.60 -5.30 -13.67
CA LEU A 82 3.32 -4.76 -13.19
C LEU A 82 2.24 -5.84 -13.01
N SER A 83 2.22 -6.84 -13.89
CA SER A 83 1.29 -7.96 -13.86
C SER A 83 1.53 -8.96 -12.72
N SER A 84 2.71 -8.96 -12.08
CA SER A 84 3.00 -9.87 -10.96
C SER A 84 2.70 -9.26 -9.59
N ILE A 85 2.33 -7.98 -9.53
CA ILE A 85 2.03 -7.32 -8.25
C ILE A 85 0.66 -7.79 -7.79
N SER A 86 0.62 -8.50 -6.66
CA SER A 86 -0.61 -9.03 -6.07
C SER A 86 -1.23 -8.08 -5.04
N GLN A 87 -0.39 -7.27 -4.40
CA GLN A 87 -0.81 -6.31 -3.38
C GLN A 87 0.09 -5.07 -3.40
N VAL A 88 -0.52 -3.92 -3.08
CA VAL A 88 0.19 -2.70 -2.71
C VAL A 88 -0.32 -2.27 -1.35
N ASN A 89 0.55 -1.92 -0.41
CA ASN A 89 0.14 -1.40 0.89
C ASN A 89 0.65 0.04 1.04
N VAL A 90 -0.24 0.98 1.34
CA VAL A 90 0.14 2.38 1.64
C VAL A 90 0.18 2.57 3.15
N HIS A 91 1.26 3.18 3.62
CA HIS A 91 1.52 3.36 5.05
C HIS A 91 1.49 4.84 5.41
N GLY A 92 0.95 5.17 6.59
CA GLY A 92 0.92 6.55 7.04
C GLY A 92 0.24 6.75 8.38
N TYR A 93 -0.14 8.00 8.62
CA TYR A 93 -0.93 8.43 9.76
C TYR A 93 -2.12 9.25 9.29
N ASP A 94 -3.30 8.89 9.76
CA ASP A 94 -4.55 9.60 9.53
C ASP A 94 -4.85 10.47 10.75
N GLY A 95 -4.79 11.79 10.57
CA GLY A 95 -5.08 12.75 11.62
C GLY A 95 -6.56 13.12 11.74
N HIS A 96 -7.44 12.50 10.96
CA HIS A 96 -8.83 12.94 10.82
C HIS A 96 -9.84 11.80 11.10
N SER A 97 -10.92 12.08 11.83
CA SER A 97 -11.99 11.11 12.12
C SER A 97 -13.20 11.18 11.17
N GLY A 98 -13.43 12.34 10.54
CA GLY A 98 -14.49 12.56 9.56
C GLY A 98 -14.08 12.45 8.07
N HIS A 99 -12.81 12.18 7.78
CA HIS A 99 -12.25 12.15 6.43
C HIS A 99 -11.18 11.07 6.39
N ASP A 100 -11.30 10.16 5.42
CA ASP A 100 -10.37 9.04 5.30
C ASP A 100 -9.22 9.37 4.34
N ILE A 101 -8.08 8.73 4.53
CA ILE A 101 -7.03 8.69 3.52
C ILE A 101 -7.48 7.77 2.39
N TYR A 102 -7.36 8.22 1.15
CA TYR A 102 -7.65 7.37 -0.01
C TYR A 102 -6.37 6.97 -0.73
N ALA A 103 -6.27 5.68 -1.06
CA ALA A 103 -5.23 5.14 -1.93
C ALA A 103 -5.85 4.50 -3.16
N MET A 104 -5.23 4.73 -4.32
CA MET A 104 -5.65 4.19 -5.60
C MET A 104 -4.43 3.74 -6.40
N ALA A 105 -4.52 2.61 -7.09
CA ALA A 105 -3.53 2.22 -8.07
C ALA A 105 -3.96 2.73 -9.46
N CYS A 106 -3.13 3.56 -10.07
CA CYS A 106 -3.46 4.31 -11.28
C CYS A 106 -2.43 4.06 -12.37
N VAL A 107 -2.83 4.33 -13.61
CA VAL A 107 -1.94 4.39 -14.77
C VAL A 107 -2.10 5.75 -15.45
N ALA A 108 -0.98 6.37 -15.83
CA ALA A 108 -0.96 7.47 -16.77
C ALA A 108 -0.74 6.89 -18.17
N TRP A 109 -1.61 7.23 -19.12
CA TRP A 109 -1.57 6.65 -20.46
C TRP A 109 -0.28 7.06 -21.18
N ARG A 110 0.48 6.08 -21.67
CA ARG A 110 1.77 6.35 -22.32
C ARG A 110 1.62 7.11 -23.63
N TRP A 111 0.51 6.89 -24.33
CA TRP A 111 0.26 7.41 -25.68
C TRP A 111 -0.96 8.31 -25.77
N ALA A 112 -1.51 8.74 -24.64
CA ALA A 112 -2.68 9.61 -24.56
C ALA A 112 -2.59 10.55 -23.34
N THR A 113 -3.32 11.65 -23.36
CA THR A 113 -3.39 12.57 -22.22
C THR A 113 -4.35 12.02 -21.16
N GLY A 114 -3.89 11.90 -19.92
CA GLY A 114 -4.71 11.52 -18.78
C GLY A 114 -4.32 10.17 -18.19
N GLY A 115 -5.27 9.52 -17.54
CA GLY A 115 -5.05 8.26 -16.84
C GLY A 115 -6.33 7.69 -16.25
N ARG A 116 -6.22 6.51 -15.66
CA ARG A 116 -7.30 5.84 -14.95
C ARG A 116 -6.79 5.21 -13.67
N CYS A 117 -7.63 5.21 -12.65
CA CYS A 117 -7.39 4.56 -11.38
C CYS A 117 -8.34 3.38 -11.21
N GLY A 118 -7.88 2.34 -10.53
CA GLY A 118 -8.76 1.29 -10.02
C GLY A 118 -9.67 1.83 -8.93
N GLY A 119 -10.38 0.92 -8.26
CA GLY A 119 -11.21 1.31 -7.12
C GLY A 119 -10.38 1.90 -5.98
N ALA A 120 -10.89 2.98 -5.38
CA ALA A 120 -10.27 3.61 -4.22
C ALA A 120 -10.43 2.73 -2.97
N VAL A 121 -9.36 2.66 -2.18
CA VAL A 121 -9.35 2.02 -0.86
C VAL A 121 -9.09 3.11 0.17
N ARG A 122 -9.71 3.00 1.34
CA ARG A 122 -9.67 4.05 2.37
C ARG A 122 -9.02 3.56 3.66
N SER A 123 -8.45 4.47 4.45
CA SER A 123 -8.03 4.19 5.83
C SER A 123 -9.24 3.71 6.64
N ALA A 124 -9.03 2.76 7.54
CA ALA A 124 -10.11 2.18 8.33
C ALA A 124 -10.41 3.01 9.59
N ASN A 125 -9.39 3.64 10.17
CA ASN A 125 -9.46 4.40 11.42
C ASN A 125 -8.44 5.53 11.42
N THR A 126 -8.71 6.57 12.22
CA THR A 126 -7.75 7.60 12.61
C THR A 126 -6.54 6.98 13.33
N GLY A 127 -5.35 7.51 13.08
CA GLY A 127 -4.08 7.01 13.61
C GLY A 127 -3.21 6.37 12.54
N THR A 128 -2.24 5.54 12.96
CA THR A 128 -1.40 4.80 12.01
C THR A 128 -2.25 3.85 11.18
N TYR A 129 -2.02 3.83 9.87
CA TYR A 129 -2.77 2.99 8.95
C TYR A 129 -1.87 2.20 8.00
N ASP A 130 -2.45 1.09 7.57
CA ASP A 130 -2.06 0.29 6.41
C ASP A 130 -3.28 0.21 5.50
N VAL A 131 -3.18 0.75 4.28
CA VAL A 131 -4.24 0.69 3.26
C VAL A 131 -3.83 -0.31 2.20
N PRO A 132 -4.30 -1.57 2.31
CA PRO A 132 -3.92 -2.61 1.36
C PRO A 132 -4.85 -2.61 0.14
N MET A 133 -4.24 -2.54 -1.03
CA MET A 133 -4.84 -2.58 -2.35
C MET A 133 -4.62 -3.96 -2.97
N TYR A 134 -5.72 -4.62 -3.35
CA TYR A 134 -5.74 -5.96 -3.94
C TYR A 134 -6.46 -6.00 -5.28
N HIS A 135 -6.33 -7.13 -5.96
CA HIS A 135 -7.13 -7.47 -7.14
C HIS A 135 -8.48 -8.16 -6.82
N THR A 136 -8.78 -8.38 -5.53
CA THR A 136 -10.01 -9.02 -5.06
C THR A 136 -10.92 -8.00 -4.39
N GLY A 137 -12.25 -8.19 -4.48
CA GLY A 137 -13.22 -7.24 -3.94
C GLY A 137 -13.32 -5.97 -4.79
N VAL A 138 -12.99 -4.81 -4.19
CA VAL A 138 -12.80 -3.57 -4.95
C VAL A 138 -11.45 -3.68 -5.64
N ASP A 139 -11.48 -4.03 -6.93
CA ASP A 139 -10.27 -4.27 -7.73
C ASP A 139 -9.49 -2.97 -7.98
N SER A 140 -8.71 -2.61 -6.97
CA SER A 140 -7.84 -1.44 -6.96
C SER A 140 -6.69 -1.56 -7.96
N LEU A 141 -6.31 -2.79 -8.32
CA LEU A 141 -5.20 -3.09 -9.23
C LEU A 141 -5.66 -3.34 -10.69
N TYR A 142 -6.93 -3.10 -11.02
CA TYR A 142 -7.52 -3.46 -12.32
C TYR A 142 -6.68 -2.97 -13.51
N TYR A 143 -6.40 -1.67 -13.56
CA TYR A 143 -5.69 -1.06 -14.68
C TYR A 143 -4.22 -1.46 -14.77
N TRP A 144 -3.59 -1.84 -13.67
CA TRP A 144 -2.22 -2.36 -13.69
C TRP A 144 -2.13 -3.70 -14.42
N ARG A 145 -3.20 -4.49 -14.39
CA ARG A 145 -3.27 -5.78 -15.10
C ARG A 145 -3.75 -5.63 -16.54
N THR A 146 -4.68 -4.72 -16.81
CA THR A 146 -5.26 -4.55 -18.16
C THR A 146 -4.49 -3.58 -19.05
N ALA A 147 -3.74 -2.62 -18.47
CA ALA A 147 -3.01 -1.58 -19.18
C ALA A 147 -1.51 -1.61 -18.84
N HIS A 148 -0.89 -2.78 -18.99
CA HIS A 148 0.47 -3.07 -18.55
C HIS A 148 1.60 -2.34 -19.29
N TRP A 149 1.27 -1.50 -20.29
CA TRP A 149 2.23 -0.71 -21.08
C TRP A 149 2.28 0.77 -20.67
N ASP A 150 1.34 1.18 -19.82
CA ASP A 150 1.20 2.54 -19.31
C ASP A 150 2.10 2.77 -18.09
N TYR A 151 2.19 4.02 -17.63
CA TYR A 151 3.05 4.39 -16.50
C TYR A 151 2.29 4.24 -15.18
N PRO A 152 2.60 3.21 -14.35
CA PRO A 152 1.87 3.00 -13.11
C PRO A 152 2.32 3.97 -12.03
N TYR A 153 1.37 4.37 -11.19
CA TYR A 153 1.62 5.14 -9.99
C TYR A 153 0.55 4.83 -8.94
N VAL A 154 0.90 5.03 -7.67
CA VAL A 154 -0.06 5.04 -6.57
C VAL A 154 -0.48 6.48 -6.32
N LEU A 155 -1.78 6.76 -6.34
CA LEU A 155 -2.35 8.03 -5.90
C LEU A 155 -2.73 7.90 -4.43
N ILE A 156 -2.24 8.81 -3.60
CA ILE A 156 -2.59 8.92 -2.19
C ILE A 156 -3.21 10.30 -1.98
N GLN A 157 -4.45 10.35 -1.50
CA GLN A 157 -5.15 11.59 -1.19
C GLN A 157 -5.12 11.81 0.31
N LEU A 158 -4.49 12.91 0.73
CA LEU A 158 -4.33 13.26 2.14
C LEU A 158 -5.25 14.44 2.47
N PRO A 159 -6.16 14.31 3.46
CA PRO A 159 -6.92 15.43 3.96
C PRO A 159 -5.98 16.41 4.68
N GLY A 160 -6.44 17.66 4.82
CA GLY A 160 -5.78 18.62 5.70
C GLY A 160 -5.86 18.21 7.16
N ARG A 161 -5.42 19.11 8.05
CA ARG A 161 -5.44 18.89 9.49
C ARG A 161 -6.80 18.42 10.00
N GLY A 162 -6.81 17.35 10.76
CA GLY A 162 -7.97 16.86 11.50
C GLY A 162 -7.85 17.05 13.01
N ASP A 163 -8.73 16.36 13.73
CA ASP A 163 -8.87 16.39 15.18
C ASP A 163 -7.71 15.73 15.93
N ALA A 164 -7.08 14.70 15.35
CA ALA A 164 -5.94 13.99 15.91
C ALA A 164 -4.58 14.53 15.41
N GLY A 165 -4.59 15.51 14.51
CA GLY A 165 -3.39 16.11 13.94
C GLY A 165 -3.43 16.20 12.42
N PHE A 166 -2.26 16.31 11.81
CA PHE A 166 -2.12 16.33 10.36
C PHE A 166 -2.00 14.91 9.83
N SER A 167 -2.56 14.66 8.64
CA SER A 167 -2.41 13.37 7.96
C SER A 167 -1.13 13.32 7.14
N SER A 168 -0.48 12.15 7.12
CA SER A 168 0.78 11.94 6.41
C SER A 168 0.87 10.55 5.77
N ALA A 169 1.62 10.47 4.67
CA ALA A 169 1.99 9.23 4.01
C ALA A 169 3.49 9.01 4.14
N VAL A 170 3.89 7.82 4.62
CA VAL A 170 5.30 7.41 4.70
C VAL A 170 5.78 6.89 3.35
N GLY A 171 4.91 6.16 2.65
CA GLY A 171 5.22 5.53 1.38
C GLY A 171 4.30 4.35 1.09
N TYR A 172 4.75 3.47 0.21
CA TYR A 172 4.03 2.26 -0.14
C TYR A 172 4.96 1.06 -0.32
N THR A 173 4.43 -0.13 -0.10
CA THR A 173 5.12 -1.40 -0.31
C THR A 173 4.41 -2.21 -1.38
N LEU A 174 5.18 -2.73 -2.35
CA LEU A 174 4.69 -3.66 -3.37
C LEU A 174 4.98 -5.09 -2.94
N TYR A 175 4.04 -5.99 -3.17
CA TYR A 175 4.16 -7.42 -2.91
C TYR A 175 3.90 -8.21 -4.19
N LYS A 176 4.69 -9.27 -4.42
CA LYS A 176 4.48 -10.27 -5.48
C LYS A 176 4.49 -11.67 -4.87
N PRO A 177 3.63 -12.61 -5.29
CA PRO A 177 3.56 -13.95 -4.70
C PRO A 177 4.85 -14.77 -4.84
#